data_AF-A0A7K6N019-F1
#
_entry.id   AF-A0A7K6N019-F1
#
_cell.length_a   1.000
_cell.length_b   1.000
_cell.length_c   1.000
_cell.angle_alpha   90.00
_cell.angle_beta   90.00
_cell.angle_gamma   90.00
#
_symmetry.space_group_name_H-M   'P 1'
#
loop_
_entity.id
_entity.type
_entity.pdbx_description
1 polymer ?
#
loop_
_entity_poly.entity_id
_entity_poly.type
_entity_poly.pdbx_seq_one_letter_code
_entity_poly.pdbx_strand_id
1 'polypeptide(L)'
;MAEAAWEATWKLPPALCPLFVFLFFTSVYLTILSLTALSVDRYLRVAFPLRYRRCHRATPLAAVAAGGFWAAALAHCSVVYVAQ
;
A
#
# COMPACT_ATOMS: atom_id res chain seq x y z
N MET A 1 26.22 -15.46 10.99
CA MET A 1 24.92 -15.39 10.28
C MET A 1 23.91 -16.45 10.76
N ALA A 2 24.10 -17.07 11.93
CA ALA A 2 23.19 -18.08 12.49
C ALA A 2 22.10 -17.47 13.40
N GLU A 3 22.29 -16.23 13.88
CA GLU A 3 21.36 -15.51 14.77
C GLU A 3 20.04 -15.05 14.10
N ALA A 4 19.85 -15.28 12.80
CA ALA A 4 18.59 -15.01 12.09
C ALA A 4 17.77 -16.28 11.81
N ALA A 5 18.33 -17.46 12.06
CA ALA A 5 17.70 -18.75 11.75
C ALA A 5 17.00 -19.40 12.95
N TRP A 6 17.21 -18.90 14.17
CA TRP A 6 16.88 -19.62 15.41
C TRP A 6 15.38 -19.71 15.76
N GLU A 7 14.48 -19.01 15.05
CA GLU A 7 13.00 -19.19 15.19
C GLU A 7 12.28 -19.39 13.85
N ALA A 8 12.93 -19.98 12.83
CA ALA A 8 12.34 -20.22 11.51
C ALA A 8 11.19 -21.27 11.48
N THR A 9 10.56 -21.57 12.62
CA THR A 9 9.34 -22.37 12.72
C THR A 9 8.16 -21.46 13.02
N TRP A 10 7.26 -21.30 12.05
CA TRP A 10 6.05 -20.51 12.20
C TRP A 10 5.19 -21.09 13.34
N LYS A 11 5.21 -20.45 14.52
CA LYS A 11 4.49 -20.88 15.74
C LYS A 11 2.98 -20.61 15.68
N LEU A 12 2.55 -19.78 14.73
CA LEU A 12 1.15 -19.43 14.51
C LEU A 12 0.45 -20.52 13.66
N PRO A 13 -0.90 -20.53 13.62
CA PRO A 13 -1.65 -21.36 12.70
C PRO A 13 -1.05 -21.37 11.29
N PRO A 14 -1.01 -22.53 10.62
CA PRO A 14 -0.41 -22.66 9.29
C PRO A 14 -1.07 -21.76 8.25
N ALA A 15 -2.35 -21.39 8.44
CA ALA A 15 -3.07 -20.44 7.59
C ALA A 15 -2.55 -18.99 7.69
N LEU A 16 -1.93 -18.62 8.80
CA LEU A 16 -1.43 -17.25 9.02
C LEU A 16 -0.09 -16.98 8.32
N CYS A 17 0.68 -18.02 8.01
CA CYS A 17 1.96 -17.88 7.31
C CYS A 17 1.79 -17.27 5.90
N PRO A 18 0.98 -17.84 4.99
CA PRO A 18 0.76 -17.25 3.67
C PRO A 18 0.05 -15.89 3.75
N LEU A 19 -0.80 -15.70 4.75
CA LEU A 19 -1.55 -14.47 4.97
C LEU A 19 -0.64 -13.30 5.39
N PHE A 20 0.30 -13.54 6.30
CA PHE A 20 1.26 -12.53 6.71
C PHE A 20 2.16 -12.12 5.54
N VAL A 21 2.62 -13.10 4.76
CA VAL A 21 3.42 -12.85 3.54
C VAL A 21 2.61 -12.02 2.53
N PHE A 22 1.34 -12.36 2.31
CA PHE A 22 0.45 -11.62 1.42
C PHE A 22 0.25 -10.17 1.87
N LEU A 23 -0.05 -9.95 3.15
CA LEU A 23 -0.24 -8.60 3.71
C LEU A 23 1.04 -7.76 3.59
N PHE A 24 2.19 -8.36 3.87
CA PHE A 24 3.48 -7.67 3.79
C PHE A 24 3.75 -7.16 2.37
N PHE A 25 3.65 -8.03 1.37
CA PHE A 25 3.85 -7.62 -0.02
C PHE A 25 2.81 -6.59 -0.47
N THR A 26 1.53 -6.81 -0.16
CA THR A 26 0.45 -5.89 -0.55
C THR A 26 0.65 -4.48 0.02
N SER A 27 1.03 -4.39 1.30
CA SER A 27 1.34 -3.12 1.97
C SER A 27 2.52 -2.39 1.33
N VAL A 28 3.60 -3.12 1.00
CA VAL A 28 4.78 -2.57 0.33
C VAL A 28 4.40 -2.02 -1.05
N TYR A 29 3.67 -2.78 -1.86
CA TYR A 29 3.22 -2.34 -3.18
C TYR A 29 2.32 -1.10 -3.10
N LEU A 30 1.35 -1.07 -2.18
CA LEU A 30 0.46 0.08 -2.01
C LEU A 30 1.22 1.34 -1.59
N THR A 31 2.21 1.20 -0.71
CA THR A 31 3.05 2.33 -0.28
C THR A 31 3.86 2.86 -1.46
N ILE A 32 4.51 1.98 -2.24
CA ILE A 32 5.30 2.38 -3.41
C ILE A 32 4.41 3.06 -4.46
N LEU A 33 3.24 2.50 -4.75
CA LEU A 33 2.29 3.09 -5.70
C LEU A 33 1.77 4.46 -5.22
N SER A 34 1.50 4.61 -3.93
CA SER A 34 1.08 5.88 -3.36
C SER A 34 2.19 6.93 -3.44
N LEU A 35 3.41 6.56 -3.08
CA LEU A 35 4.57 7.45 -3.10
C LEU A 35 4.95 7.86 -4.52
N THR A 36 4.90 6.94 -5.48
CA THR A 36 5.13 7.24 -6.90
C THR A 36 4.05 8.16 -7.46
N ALA A 37 2.79 7.96 -7.09
CA ALA A 37 1.72 8.86 -7.48
C ALA A 37 1.96 10.28 -6.90
N LEU A 38 2.26 10.38 -5.60
CA LEU A 38 2.61 11.64 -4.93
C LEU A 38 3.83 12.34 -5.56
N SER A 39 4.85 11.59 -5.98
CA SER A 39 6.04 12.16 -6.60
C SER A 39 5.74 12.72 -7.99
N VAL A 40 4.97 11.97 -8.80
CA VAL A 40 4.51 12.42 -10.13
C VAL A 40 3.64 13.68 -10.00
N ASP A 41 2.76 13.73 -9.02
CA ASP A 41 1.92 14.89 -8.77
C ASP A 41 2.73 16.15 -8.47
N ARG A 42 3.69 16.04 -7.54
CA ARG A 42 4.60 17.16 -7.20
C ARG A 42 5.45 17.55 -8.40
N TYR A 43 5.92 16.58 -9.17
CA TYR A 43 6.69 16.82 -10.39
C TYR A 43 5.89 17.61 -11.43
N LEU A 44 4.64 17.19 -11.69
CA LEU A 44 3.76 17.86 -12.67
C LEU A 44 3.37 19.28 -12.23
N ARG A 45 3.18 19.52 -10.92
CA ARG A 45 2.97 20.88 -10.38
C ARG A 45 4.12 21.82 -10.70
N VAL A 46 5.36 21.34 -10.52
CA VAL A 46 6.58 22.15 -10.71
C VAL A 46 6.90 22.33 -12.19
N ALA A 47 6.86 21.26 -12.98
CA ALA A 47 7.27 21.31 -14.39
C ALA A 47 6.22 21.98 -15.30
N PHE A 48 4.92 21.85 -15.01
CA PHE A 48 3.85 22.31 -15.91
C PHE A 48 2.72 23.09 -15.19
N PRO A 49 3.02 24.25 -14.58
CA PRO A 49 2.07 24.99 -13.74
C PRO A 49 0.78 25.42 -14.48
N LEU A 50 0.86 25.76 -15.77
CA LEU A 50 -0.29 26.26 -16.56
C LEU A 50 -1.25 25.16 -17.02
N ARG A 51 -0.74 24.01 -17.47
CA ARG A 51 -1.56 22.84 -17.87
C ARG A 51 -2.12 22.13 -16.65
N TYR A 52 -1.33 22.05 -15.59
CA TYR A 52 -1.74 21.45 -14.34
C TYR A 52 -2.90 22.21 -13.68
N ARG A 53 -2.88 23.56 -13.64
CA ARG A 53 -4.00 24.36 -13.11
C ARG A 53 -5.34 24.13 -13.84
N ARG A 54 -5.32 23.76 -15.13
CA ARG A 54 -6.55 23.54 -15.92
C ARG A 54 -7.09 22.11 -15.79
N CYS A 55 -6.22 21.12 -15.54
CA CYS A 55 -6.63 19.73 -15.29
C CYS A 55 -6.90 19.41 -13.79
N HIS A 56 -6.30 20.16 -12.85
CA HIS A 56 -6.34 19.87 -11.41
C HIS A 56 -7.64 20.32 -10.69
N ARG A 57 -8.75 20.52 -11.42
CA ARG A 57 -10.06 20.71 -10.77
C ARG A 57 -10.63 19.40 -10.23
N ALA A 58 -10.13 18.26 -10.71
CA ALA A 58 -10.42 16.95 -10.15
C ALA A 58 -9.19 16.52 -9.34
N THR A 59 -9.40 16.12 -8.11
CA THR A 59 -8.46 15.60 -7.10
C THR A 59 -8.11 14.14 -7.37
N PRO A 60 -7.21 13.78 -8.32
CA PRO A 60 -7.08 12.39 -8.73
C PRO A 60 -6.21 11.65 -7.71
N LEU A 61 -5.21 12.33 -7.17
CA LEU A 61 -4.17 11.77 -6.31
C LEU A 61 -4.54 11.71 -4.84
N ALA A 62 -5.26 12.73 -4.35
CA ALA A 62 -5.86 12.65 -3.02
C ALA A 62 -6.90 11.52 -2.98
N ALA A 63 -7.68 11.33 -4.06
CA ALA A 63 -8.62 10.22 -4.18
C ALA A 63 -7.91 8.87 -4.32
N VAL A 64 -6.78 8.78 -5.04
CA VAL A 64 -6.00 7.52 -5.15
C VAL A 64 -5.33 7.16 -3.83
N ALA A 65 -4.75 8.12 -3.11
CA ALA A 65 -4.17 7.86 -1.79
C ALA A 65 -5.25 7.47 -0.76
N ALA A 66 -6.39 8.18 -0.75
CA ALA A 66 -7.53 7.80 0.07
C ALA A 66 -8.08 6.42 -0.32
N GLY A 67 -8.22 6.15 -1.63
CA GLY A 67 -8.67 4.86 -2.16
C GLY A 67 -7.73 3.72 -1.77
N GLY A 68 -6.41 3.94 -1.82
CA GLY A 68 -5.41 2.98 -1.36
C GLY A 68 -5.51 2.71 0.14
N PHE A 69 -5.75 3.75 0.94
CA PHE A 69 -5.97 3.61 2.38
C PHE A 69 -7.26 2.83 2.70
N TRP A 70 -8.37 3.14 2.02
CA TRP A 70 -9.63 2.39 2.15
C TRP A 70 -9.51 0.94 1.69
N ALA A 71 -8.80 0.69 0.59
CA ALA A 71 -8.55 -0.66 0.09
C ALA A 71 -7.67 -1.48 1.06
N ALA A 72 -6.64 -0.88 1.64
CA ALA A 72 -5.82 -1.51 2.67
C ALA A 72 -6.65 -1.84 3.92
N ALA A 73 -7.50 -0.91 4.37
CA ALA A 73 -8.38 -1.11 5.51
C ALA A 73 -9.39 -2.25 5.26
N LEU A 74 -10.03 -2.29 4.10
CA LEU A 74 -10.94 -3.36 3.71
C LEU A 74 -10.23 -4.71 3.59
N ALA A 75 -9.04 -4.74 2.98
CA ALA A 75 -8.23 -5.95 2.88
C ALA A 75 -7.80 -6.47 4.26
N HIS A 76 -7.45 -5.57 5.18
CA HIS A 76 -7.10 -5.94 6.54
C HIS A 76 -8.33 -6.50 7.29
N CYS A 77 -9.49 -5.86 7.18
CA CYS A 77 -10.72 -6.33 7.80
C CYS A 77 -11.23 -7.66 7.21
N SER A 78 -11.13 -7.86 5.89
CA SER A 78 -11.57 -9.11 5.24
C SER A 78 -10.68 -10.29 5.60
N VAL A 79 -9.37 -10.05 5.69
CA VAL A 79 -8.39 -11.07 6.07
C VAL A 79 -8.58 -11.52 7.51
N VAL A 80 -8.87 -10.60 8.43
CA VAL A 80 -9.23 -10.94 9.82
C VAL A 80 -10.48 -11.81 9.87
N TYR A 81 -11.48 -11.53 9.03
CA TYR A 81 -12.72 -12.30 8.99
C TYR A 81 -12.56 -13.72 8.40
N VAL A 82 -11.65 -13.90 7.44
CA VAL A 82 -11.36 -15.20 6.81
C VAL A 82 -10.40 -16.06 7.64
N ALA A 83 -9.62 -15.43 8.52
CA ALA A 83 -8.67 -16.11 9.40
C ALA A 83 -9.23 -16.50 10.77
N GLN A 84 -10.46 -16.08 11.09
CA GLN A 84 -11.25 -16.60 12.21
C GLN A 84 -12.03 -17.84 11.77
#